data_AF-A0A845W822-F1
#
_entry.id   AF-A0A845W822-F1
#
_cell.length_a   1.000
_cell.length_b   1.000
_cell.length_c   1.000
_cell.angle_alpha   90.00
_cell.angle_beta   90.00
_cell.angle_gamma   90.00
#
_symmetry.space_group_name_H-M   'P 1'
#
loop_
_entity.id
_entity.type
_entity.pdbx_description
1 polymer ?
#
loop_
_entity_poly.entity_id
_entity_poly.type
_entity_poly.pdbx_seq_one_letter_code
_entity_poly.pdbx_strand_id
1 'polypeptide(L)'
;MNLIEFVQDLSLKGVKLWSDEGKLRIGGFQEVLTTDIIAELKQYKSEILQLLRENPELFQATDKISTISGIQPVSHSEHLSLSYPQEWMYFWYEFPPNNRLFDVSVTLKIEGLLNIKVLEQSFNEIIRRHETLRSSFHSVDGKPVQVISTV
;
A
#
# COMPACT_ATOMS: atom_id res chain seq x y z
N MET A 1 5.36 25.93 17.60
CA MET A 1 5.67 25.57 16.21
C MET A 1 5.62 26.83 15.38
N ASN A 2 6.61 27.07 14.52
CA ASN A 2 6.60 28.21 13.59
C ASN A 2 5.62 27.93 12.44
N LEU A 3 5.04 28.97 11.84
CA LEU A 3 4.17 28.86 10.66
C LEU A 3 4.82 28.08 9.51
N ILE A 4 6.13 28.24 9.29
CA ILE A 4 6.87 27.49 8.26
C ILE A 4 6.90 25.98 8.59
N GLU A 5 7.20 25.63 9.83
CA GLU A 5 7.21 24.23 10.29
C GLU A 5 5.82 23.60 10.20
N PHE A 6 4.78 24.35 10.58
CA PHE A 6 3.39 23.93 10.47
C PHE A 6 2.99 23.63 9.02
N VAL A 7 3.30 24.55 8.10
CA VAL A 7 3.05 24.36 6.67
C VAL A 7 3.82 23.17 6.11
N GLN A 8 5.09 22.99 6.50
CA GLN A 8 5.91 21.86 6.06
C GLN A 8 5.35 20.52 6.57
N ASP A 9 4.90 20.46 7.83
CA ASP A 9 4.26 19.28 8.42
C ASP A 9 2.97 18.91 7.66
N LEU A 10 2.13 19.90 7.33
CA LEU A 10 0.94 19.68 6.50
C LEU A 10 1.31 19.16 5.11
N SER A 11 2.35 19.72 4.50
CA SER A 11 2.87 19.29 3.20
C SER A 11 3.42 17.85 3.27
N LEU A 12 4.17 17.46 4.31
CA LEU A 12 4.64 16.08 4.50
C LEU A 12 3.49 15.09 4.69
N LYS A 13 2.39 15.53 5.31
CA LYS A 13 1.15 14.74 5.47
C LYS A 13 0.29 14.72 4.19
N GLY A 14 0.79 15.26 3.08
CA GLY A 14 0.13 15.21 1.79
C GLY A 14 -1.00 16.21 1.60
N VAL A 15 -1.09 17.25 2.44
CA VAL A 15 -1.98 18.39 2.21
C VAL A 15 -1.33 19.34 1.20
N LYS A 16 -2.09 19.70 0.16
CA LYS A 16 -1.69 20.67 -0.86
C LYS A 16 -2.32 22.02 -0.55
N LEU A 17 -1.51 23.07 -0.52
CA LEU A 17 -1.96 24.46 -0.38
C LEU A 17 -1.55 25.23 -1.63
N TRP A 18 -2.48 25.98 -2.23
CA TRP A 18 -2.18 26.83 -3.39
C TRP A 18 -2.98 28.13 -3.35
N SER A 19 -2.54 29.10 -4.15
CA SER A 19 -3.26 30.36 -4.35
C SER A 19 -3.98 30.32 -5.70
N ASP A 20 -5.27 30.68 -5.67
CA ASP A 20 -6.12 30.79 -6.85
C ASP A 20 -6.88 32.13 -6.74
N GLU A 21 -6.62 33.06 -7.66
CA GLU A 21 -7.14 34.43 -7.63
C GLU A 21 -6.94 35.15 -6.28
N GLY A 22 -5.83 34.89 -5.59
CA GLY A 22 -5.53 35.47 -4.27
C GLY A 22 -6.33 34.85 -3.11
N LYS A 23 -7.02 33.73 -3.35
CA LYS A 23 -7.67 32.93 -2.30
C LYS A 23 -6.81 31.70 -2.01
N LEU A 24 -6.63 31.42 -0.72
CA LEU A 24 -6.00 30.18 -0.27
C LEU A 24 -6.93 29.00 -0.56
N ARG A 25 -6.41 28.01 -1.27
CA ARG A 25 -7.08 26.74 -1.57
C ARG A 25 -6.33 25.59 -0.90
N ILE A 26 -7.08 24.55 -0.55
CA ILE A 26 -6.60 23.39 0.20
C ILE A 26 -7.07 22.12 -0.53
N GLY A 27 -6.22 21.10 -0.59
CA GLY A 27 -6.50 19.80 -1.20
C GLY A 27 -5.55 18.73 -0.64
N GLY A 28 -5.59 17.51 -1.19
CA GLY A 28 -4.79 16.38 -0.69
C GLY A 28 -5.56 15.46 0.27
N PHE A 29 -4.84 14.74 1.14
CA PHE A 29 -5.46 13.76 2.06
C PHE A 29 -6.38 14.45 3.08
N GLN A 30 -7.68 14.29 2.89
CA GLN A 30 -8.71 14.97 3.70
C GLN A 30 -8.76 14.52 5.16
N GLU A 31 -8.26 13.31 5.46
CA GLU A 31 -8.22 12.77 6.84
C GLU A 31 -7.33 13.59 7.78
N VAL A 32 -6.40 14.39 7.24
CA VAL A 32 -5.51 15.27 8.00
C VAL A 32 -6.18 16.62 8.33
N LEU A 33 -7.22 17.02 7.60
CA LEU A 33 -7.86 18.35 7.73
C LEU A 33 -8.90 18.36 8.85
N THR A 34 -8.43 18.29 10.10
CA THR A 34 -9.29 18.44 11.28
C THR A 34 -9.81 19.87 11.43
N THR A 35 -10.88 20.04 12.22
CA THR A 35 -11.47 21.36 12.49
C THR A 35 -10.45 22.36 13.05
N ASP A 36 -9.54 21.90 13.90
CA ASP A 36 -8.50 22.73 14.52
C ASP A 36 -7.47 23.19 13.48
N ILE A 37 -7.01 22.28 12.61
CA ILE A 37 -6.08 22.60 11.51
C ILE A 37 -6.72 23.60 10.54
N ILE A 38 -8.01 23.43 10.24
CA ILE A 38 -8.74 24.38 9.38
C ILE A 38 -8.86 25.76 10.04
N ALA A 39 -9.09 25.82 11.36
CA ALA A 39 -9.14 27.08 12.10
C ALA A 39 -7.78 27.79 12.07
N GLU A 40 -6.69 27.04 12.24
CA GLU A 40 -5.31 27.54 12.20
C GLU A 40 -4.92 28.04 10.80
N LEU A 41 -5.29 27.31 9.74
CA LEU A 41 -5.11 27.75 8.35
C LEU A 41 -5.88 29.04 8.03
N LYS A 42 -7.07 29.22 8.62
CA LYS A 42 -7.85 30.46 8.48
C LYS A 42 -7.21 31.62 9.24
N GLN A 43 -6.67 31.36 10.42
CA GLN A 43 -6.02 32.37 11.26
C GLN A 43 -4.78 32.95 10.56
N TYR A 44 -3.96 32.11 9.93
CA TYR A 44 -2.71 32.52 9.26
C TYR A 44 -2.83 32.68 7.75
N LYS A 45 -4.04 32.88 7.22
CA LYS A 45 -4.33 32.88 5.78
C LYS A 45 -3.45 33.87 5.00
N SER A 46 -3.27 35.08 5.50
CA SER A 46 -2.56 36.15 4.81
C SER A 46 -1.06 35.85 4.70
N GLU A 47 -0.49 35.35 5.79
CA GLU A 47 0.90 34.95 5.93
C GLU A 47 1.20 33.72 5.07
N ILE A 48 0.30 32.74 5.04
CA ILE A 48 0.42 31.57 4.15
C ILE A 48 0.39 32.00 2.68
N LEU A 49 -0.49 32.93 2.29
CA LEU A 49 -0.53 33.46 0.92
C LEU A 49 0.75 34.22 0.54
N GLN A 50 1.34 34.93 1.49
CA GLN A 50 2.63 35.58 1.30
C GLN A 50 3.76 34.56 1.15
N LEU A 51 3.81 33.55 2.03
CA LEU A 51 4.78 32.45 1.95
C LEU A 51 4.67 31.67 0.64
N LEU A 52 3.45 31.40 0.15
CA LEU A 52 3.21 30.76 -1.16
C LEU A 52 3.80 31.56 -2.33
N ARG A 53 3.86 32.89 -2.20
CA ARG A 53 4.44 33.77 -3.21
C ARG A 53 5.96 33.85 -3.10
N GLU A 54 6.49 33.89 -1.89
CA GLU A 54 7.92 34.08 -1.63
C GLU A 54 8.74 32.79 -1.75
N ASN A 55 8.17 31.65 -1.34
CA ASN A 55 8.85 30.36 -1.25
C ASN A 55 7.92 29.22 -1.74
N PRO A 56 7.59 29.18 -3.04
CA PRO A 56 6.64 28.20 -3.60
C PRO A 56 7.07 26.74 -3.40
N GLU A 57 8.36 26.47 -3.22
CA GLU A 57 8.93 25.14 -2.98
C GLU A 57 8.58 24.54 -1.61
N LEU A 58 8.29 25.37 -0.59
CA LEU A 58 7.86 24.89 0.74
C LEU A 58 6.57 24.06 0.69
N PHE A 59 5.74 24.33 -0.32
CA PHE A 59 4.41 23.75 -0.49
C PHE A 59 4.39 22.63 -1.55
N GLN A 60 5.52 22.39 -2.22
CA GLN A 60 5.70 21.37 -3.26
C GLN A 60 6.31 20.06 -2.72
N ALA A 61 6.50 19.91 -1.40
CA ALA A 61 7.00 18.64 -0.84
C ALA A 61 6.11 17.44 -1.23
N THR A 62 4.84 17.69 -1.56
CA THR A 62 3.88 16.69 -2.06
C THR A 62 3.96 16.37 -3.55
N ASP A 63 4.61 17.19 -4.38
CA ASP A 63 4.87 16.80 -5.77
C ASP A 63 6.02 15.78 -5.84
N LYS A 64 6.86 15.67 -4.80
CA LYS A 64 7.69 14.48 -4.55
C LYS A 64 6.90 13.29 -4.00
N ILE A 65 5.75 13.49 -3.35
CA ILE A 65 4.84 12.40 -2.94
C ILE A 65 3.95 11.95 -4.11
N SER A 66 3.83 12.76 -5.17
CA SER A 66 3.17 12.40 -6.43
C SER A 66 4.04 11.50 -7.32
N THR A 67 5.25 11.16 -6.89
CA THR A 67 5.89 9.90 -7.25
C THR A 67 5.72 8.93 -6.10
N ILE A 68 4.52 8.37 -5.91
CA ILE A 68 4.48 6.99 -5.42
C ILE A 68 5.20 6.23 -6.54
N SER A 69 6.51 6.02 -6.37
CA SER A 69 7.25 5.10 -7.22
C SER A 69 6.42 3.83 -7.22
N GLY A 70 5.89 3.45 -8.38
CA GLY A 70 5.00 2.30 -8.47
C GLY A 70 5.66 1.08 -7.84
N ILE A 71 4.89 0.06 -7.49
CA ILE A 71 5.46 -1.17 -6.92
C ILE A 71 6.57 -1.65 -7.86
N GLN A 72 7.81 -1.57 -7.40
CA GLN A 72 8.95 -1.98 -8.19
C GLN A 72 9.12 -3.49 -8.06
N PRO A 73 9.52 -4.19 -9.13
CA PRO A 73 9.92 -5.58 -9.02
C PRO A 73 11.04 -5.72 -7.98
N VAL A 74 10.88 -6.68 -7.08
CA VAL A 74 11.91 -7.05 -6.10
C VAL A 74 12.56 -8.36 -6.53
N SER A 75 13.81 -8.58 -6.11
CA SER A 75 14.47 -9.87 -6.34
C SER A 75 13.82 -10.95 -5.46
N HIS A 76 13.49 -12.09 -6.07
CA HIS A 76 12.92 -13.26 -5.38
C HIS A 76 13.96 -14.15 -4.69
N SER A 77 15.22 -13.73 -4.67
CA SER A 77 16.33 -14.41 -3.98
C SER A 77 16.39 -14.13 -2.48
N GLU A 78 15.51 -13.26 -1.97
CA GLU A 78 15.52 -12.79 -0.59
C GLU A 78 14.29 -13.29 0.19
N HIS A 79 14.41 -13.37 1.51
CA HIS A 79 13.29 -13.64 2.40
C HIS A 79 12.30 -12.46 2.34
N LEU A 80 11.23 -12.62 1.57
CA LEU A 80 10.24 -11.57 1.38
C LEU A 80 9.36 -11.44 2.63
N SER A 81 9.18 -10.21 3.09
CA SER A 81 8.23 -9.92 4.18
C SER A 81 6.81 -10.24 3.74
N LEU A 82 6.02 -10.77 4.67
CA LEU A 82 4.59 -10.97 4.46
C LEU A 82 3.86 -9.63 4.46
N SER A 83 2.74 -9.58 3.74
CA SER A 83 1.75 -8.53 3.95
C SER A 83 1.06 -8.70 5.30
N TYR A 84 0.50 -7.62 5.84
CA TYR A 84 -0.21 -7.66 7.11
C TYR A 84 -1.30 -8.74 7.21
N PRO A 85 -2.17 -8.95 6.18
CA PRO A 85 -3.13 -10.06 6.21
C PRO A 85 -2.46 -11.44 6.21
N GLN A 86 -1.33 -11.61 5.52
CA GLN A 86 -0.59 -12.88 5.51
C GLN A 86 0.05 -13.16 6.88
N GLU A 87 0.62 -12.16 7.57
CA GLU A 87 1.13 -12.32 8.93
C GLU A 87 0.01 -12.75 9.89
N TRP A 88 -1.17 -12.15 9.74
CA TRP A 88 -2.32 -12.50 10.56
C TRP A 88 -2.81 -13.93 10.29
N MET A 89 -2.88 -14.36 9.03
CA MET A 89 -3.18 -15.75 8.68
C MET A 89 -2.12 -16.72 9.20
N TYR A 90 -0.83 -16.37 9.07
CA TYR A 90 0.29 -17.17 9.58
C TYR A 90 0.18 -17.36 11.09
N PHE A 91 -0.12 -16.29 11.83
CA PHE A 91 -0.36 -16.35 13.28
C PHE A 91 -1.43 -17.39 13.64
N TRP A 92 -2.55 -17.42 12.93
CA TRP A 92 -3.61 -18.41 13.17
C TRP A 92 -3.24 -19.84 12.76
N TYR A 93 -2.36 -20.00 11.77
CA TYR A 93 -1.89 -21.31 11.32
C TYR A 93 -0.95 -21.99 12.35
N GLU A 94 -0.25 -21.19 13.17
CA GLU A 94 0.58 -21.70 14.28
C GLU A 94 -0.24 -22.27 15.47
N PHE A 95 -1.56 -22.04 15.52
CA PHE A 95 -2.47 -22.56 16.54
C PHE A 95 -3.43 -23.62 15.95
N PRO A 96 -4.05 -24.46 16.81
CA PRO A 96 -3.92 -25.94 16.87
C PRO A 96 -3.69 -26.71 15.55
N PRO A 97 -3.10 -27.92 15.62
CA PRO A 97 -2.86 -28.74 14.42
C PRO A 97 -4.16 -29.02 13.66
N ASN A 98 -4.13 -28.86 12.33
CA ASN A 98 -5.25 -29.00 11.38
C ASN A 98 -6.26 -27.85 11.33
N ASN A 99 -5.83 -26.62 11.58
CA ASN A 99 -6.65 -25.44 11.36
C ASN A 99 -6.97 -25.25 9.85
N ARG A 100 -8.25 -25.43 9.46
CA ARG A 100 -8.76 -25.25 8.09
C ARG A 100 -9.53 -23.94 7.88
N LEU A 101 -9.37 -22.97 8.79
CA LEU A 101 -10.14 -21.71 8.76
C LEU A 101 -10.05 -20.95 7.43
N PHE A 102 -8.95 -21.14 6.70
CA PHE A 102 -8.67 -20.42 5.45
C PHE A 102 -8.68 -21.31 4.20
N ASP A 103 -9.10 -22.58 4.31
CA ASP A 103 -9.23 -23.47 3.16
C ASP A 103 -10.38 -23.00 2.25
N VAL A 104 -10.08 -22.78 0.98
CA VAL A 104 -11.09 -22.47 -0.05
C VAL A 104 -11.26 -23.68 -0.96
N SER A 105 -12.45 -24.27 -0.95
CA SER A 105 -12.80 -25.41 -1.81
C SER A 105 -13.89 -25.00 -2.81
N VAL A 106 -13.67 -25.32 -4.09
CA VAL A 106 -14.62 -25.05 -5.17
C VAL A 106 -14.89 -26.35 -5.94
N THR A 107 -16.15 -26.62 -6.25
CA THR A 107 -16.57 -27.76 -7.10
C THR A 107 -17.20 -27.23 -8.37
N LEU A 108 -16.77 -27.73 -9.52
CA LEU A 108 -17.27 -27.33 -10.84
C LEU A 108 -17.87 -28.54 -11.57
N LYS A 109 -19.04 -28.35 -12.18
CA LYS A 109 -19.63 -29.34 -13.09
C LYS A 109 -19.21 -28.98 -14.52
N ILE A 110 -18.56 -29.91 -15.20
CA ILE A 110 -18.19 -29.77 -16.62
C ILE A 110 -19.08 -30.71 -17.43
N GLU A 111 -19.74 -30.17 -18.46
CA GLU A 111 -20.57 -30.93 -19.38
C GLU A 111 -19.84 -31.11 -20.71
N GLY A 112 -19.74 -32.36 -21.18
CA GLY A 112 -19.06 -32.71 -22.43
C GLY A 112 -17.81 -33.55 -22.24
N LEU A 113 -16.97 -33.63 -23.29
CA LEU A 113 -15.73 -34.40 -23.27
C LEU A 113 -14.64 -33.62 -22.55
N LEU A 114 -14.17 -34.16 -21.43
CA LEU A 114 -13.05 -33.61 -20.67
C LEU A 114 -11.76 -34.38 -20.96
N ASN A 115 -10.75 -33.68 -21.47
CA ASN A 115 -9.40 -34.23 -21.59
C ASN A 115 -8.61 -33.94 -20.31
N ILE A 116 -8.48 -34.95 -19.45
CA ILE A 116 -7.81 -34.83 -18.15
C ILE A 116 -6.34 -34.40 -18.28
N LYS A 117 -5.62 -34.89 -19.29
CA LYS A 117 -4.20 -34.53 -19.49
C LYS A 117 -4.04 -33.06 -19.81
N VAL A 118 -4.92 -32.51 -20.65
CA VAL A 118 -4.89 -31.08 -21.01
C VAL A 118 -5.32 -30.22 -19.83
N LEU A 119 -6.31 -30.68 -19.03
CA LEU A 119 -6.72 -29.98 -17.82
C LEU A 119 -5.57 -29.89 -16.81
N GLU A 120 -4.87 -31.00 -16.56
CA GLU A 120 -3.70 -31.05 -15.67
C GLU A 120 -2.58 -30.11 -16.16
N GLN A 121 -2.26 -30.14 -17.46
CA GLN A 121 -1.30 -29.22 -18.06
C GLN A 121 -1.70 -27.76 -17.89
N SER A 122 -2.99 -27.46 -18.02
CA SER A 122 -3.50 -26.09 -17.84
C SER A 122 -3.32 -25.61 -16.40
N PHE A 123 -3.60 -26.45 -15.40
CA PHE A 123 -3.34 -26.12 -14.00
C PHE A 123 -1.86 -25.95 -13.70
N ASN A 124 -1.00 -26.80 -14.27
CA ASN A 124 0.44 -26.67 -14.12
C ASN A 124 0.96 -25.34 -14.68
N GLU A 125 0.43 -24.87 -15.81
CA GLU A 125 0.79 -23.54 -16.35
C GLU A 125 0.29 -22.39 -15.47
N ILE A 126 -0.89 -22.53 -14.85
CA ILE A 126 -1.38 -21.55 -13.87
C ILE A 126 -0.45 -21.51 -12.65
N ILE A 127 -0.10 -22.66 -12.07
CA ILE A 127 0.84 -22.75 -10.94
C ILE A 127 2.19 -22.16 -11.34
N ARG A 128 2.70 -22.47 -12.53
CA ARG A 128 3.97 -21.93 -13.02
C ARG A 128 3.94 -20.41 -13.12
N ARG A 129 2.87 -19.84 -13.70
CA ARG A 129 2.70 -18.41 -13.90
C ARG A 129 2.52 -17.62 -12.60
N HIS A 130 1.84 -18.17 -11.60
CA HIS A 130 1.44 -17.44 -10.40
C HIS A 130 2.31 -17.79 -9.18
N GLU A 131 3.12 -16.83 -8.74
CA GLU A 131 4.03 -17.01 -7.58
C GLU A 131 3.30 -17.35 -6.29
N THR A 132 2.10 -16.80 -6.07
CA THR A 132 1.27 -17.11 -4.90
C THR A 132 0.96 -18.59 -4.78
N LEU A 133 0.80 -19.32 -5.90
CA LEU A 133 0.52 -20.77 -5.89
C LEU A 133 1.79 -21.62 -5.68
N ARG A 134 2.97 -20.99 -5.66
CA ARG A 134 4.27 -21.60 -5.40
C ARG A 134 4.94 -21.04 -4.14
N SER A 135 4.18 -20.27 -3.36
CA SER A 135 4.66 -19.62 -2.15
C SER A 135 4.44 -20.52 -0.94
N SER A 136 5.47 -20.64 -0.11
CA SER A 136 5.40 -21.22 1.22
C SER A 136 5.79 -20.18 2.27
N PHE A 137 5.34 -20.39 3.51
CA PHE A 137 5.65 -19.50 4.63
C PHE A 137 6.53 -20.24 5.63
N HIS A 138 7.60 -19.60 6.06
CA HIS A 138 8.58 -20.16 7.00
C HIS A 138 8.87 -19.16 8.12
N SER A 139 9.41 -19.64 9.23
CA SER A 139 9.94 -18.79 10.29
C SER A 139 11.47 -18.73 10.20
N VAL A 140 12.01 -17.51 10.06
CA VAL A 140 13.46 -17.24 10.08
C VAL A 140 13.71 -16.19 11.15
N ASP A 141 14.56 -16.50 12.13
CA ASP A 141 14.84 -15.64 13.29
C ASP A 141 13.57 -15.16 14.02
N GLY A 142 12.55 -16.01 14.09
CA GLY A 142 11.27 -15.71 14.74
C GLY A 142 10.34 -14.78 13.95
N LYS A 143 10.67 -14.48 12.69
CA LYS A 143 9.81 -13.69 11.79
C LYS A 143 9.28 -14.56 10.65
N PRO A 144 7.99 -14.45 10.30
CA PRO A 144 7.46 -15.14 9.15
C PRO A 144 8.00 -14.52 7.87
N VAL A 145 8.42 -15.36 6.94
CA VAL A 145 8.94 -14.96 5.62
C VAL A 145 8.27 -15.79 4.53
N GLN A 146 8.06 -15.17 3.37
CA GLN A 146 7.54 -15.84 2.19
C GLN A 146 8.72 -16.35 1.35
N VAL A 147 8.65 -17.62 0.97
CA VAL A 147 9.61 -18.29 0.09
C VAL A 147 8.88 -18.74 -1.17
N ILE A 148 9.44 -18.42 -2.33
CA ILE A 148 8.83 -18.74 -3.62
C ILE A 148 9.65 -19.85 -4.28
N SER A 149 9.02 -20.99 -4.54
CA SER A 149 9.67 -22.12 -5.21
C SER A 149 9.84 -21.83 -6.70
N THR A 150 11.02 -22.09 -7.24
CA THR A 150 11.24 -22.10 -8.70
C THR A 150 10.53 -23.27 -9.35
N VAL A 151 10.19 -23.14 -10.63
CA VAL A 151 9.57 -24.19 -11.45
C VAL A 151 10.62 -24.93 -12.24
#